data_AF-A0A919HVJ4-F1
#
_entry.id   AF-A0A919HVJ4-F1
#
_cell.length_a   1.000
_cell.length_b   1.000
_cell.length_c   1.000
_cell.angle_alpha   90.00
_cell.angle_beta   90.00
_cell.angle_gamma   90.00
#
_symmetry.space_group_name_H-M   'P 1'
#
loop_
_entity.id
_entity.type
_entity.pdbx_description
1 polymer ?
#
loop_
_entity_poly.entity_id
_entity_poly.type
_entity_poly.pdbx_seq_one_letter_code
_entity_poly.pdbx_strand_id
1 'polypeptide(L)' 'MRKAERWGPRTLDLDIMLFGDAVINSERLTVPHYDMKNRGFMLWPLFEIAPDLHFPDGLALRAVLDNLGAEKPASW' A
#
# COMPACT_ATOMS: atom_id res chain seq x y z
N MET A 1 3.84 7.58 -31.34
CA MET A 1 4.40 7.20 -30.03
C MET A 1 3.81 8.16 -28.99
N ARG A 2 2.73 7.79 -28.28
CA ARG A 2 2.23 8.63 -27.17
C ARG A 2 3.29 8.58 -26.06
N LYS A 3 3.77 9.75 -25.60
CA LYS A 3 4.41 9.85 -24.29
C LYS A 3 3.34 9.45 -23.27
N ALA A 4 3.41 8.23 -22.74
CA ALA A 4 2.61 7.88 -21.57
C ALA A 4 3.16 8.71 -20.41
N GLU A 5 2.38 9.67 -19.93
CA GLU A 5 2.77 10.43 -18.75
C GLU A 5 2.95 9.47 -17.57
N ARG A 6 4.09 9.58 -16.89
CA ARG A 6 4.34 8.85 -15.65
C ARG A 6 3.34 9.38 -14.63
N TRP A 7 2.48 8.49 -14.10
CA TRP A 7 1.31 8.81 -13.25
C TRP A 7 0.09 9.41 -13.95
N GLY A 8 -0.02 9.25 -15.27
CA GLY A 8 -1.27 9.55 -15.98
C GLY A 8 -2.43 8.65 -15.50
N PRO A 9 -3.69 9.08 -15.71
CA PRO A 9 -4.86 8.29 -15.35
C PRO A 9 -4.82 6.92 -16.02
N ARG A 10 -5.10 5.87 -15.24
CA ARG A 10 -5.22 4.48 -15.71
C ARG A 10 -6.67 4.02 -15.51
N THR A 11 -7.14 3.14 -16.40
CA THR A 11 -8.47 2.53 -16.27
C THR A 11 -8.55 1.63 -15.03
N LEU A 12 -7.46 0.91 -14.71
CA LEU A 12 -7.33 0.04 -13.54
C LEU A 12 -5.85 -0.09 -13.19
N ASP A 13 -5.55 -0.15 -11.90
CA ASP A 13 -4.23 -0.40 -11.33
C ASP A 13 -4.35 -1.49 -10.26
N LEU A 14 -3.50 -2.52 -10.33
CA LEU A 14 -3.50 -3.64 -9.39
C LEU A 14 -2.12 -3.77 -8.78
N ASP A 15 -1.99 -3.39 -7.51
CA ASP A 15 -0.75 -3.46 -6.77
C ASP A 15 -0.78 -4.61 -5.74
N ILE A 16 0.28 -5.43 -5.73
CA ILE A 16 0.49 -6.41 -4.66
C ILE A 16 1.09 -5.66 -3.47
N MET A 17 0.28 -5.48 -2.41
CA MET A 17 0.72 -4.79 -1.19
C MET A 17 1.56 -5.71 -0.29
N LEU A 18 1.06 -6.90 -0.01
CA LEU A 18 1.66 -7.90 0.88
C LEU A 18 1.47 -9.31 0.30
N PHE A 19 2.34 -10.24 0.69
CA PHE A 19 2.24 -11.65 0.34
C PHE A 19 2.59 -12.51 1.55
N GLY A 20 1.63 -12.66 2.47
CA GLY A 20 1.92 -13.14 3.83
C GLY A 20 3.05 -12.31 4.45
N ASP A 21 4.01 -13.00 5.07
CA ASP A 21 5.21 -12.39 5.67
C ASP A 21 6.42 -12.35 4.71
N ALA A 22 6.22 -12.67 3.43
CA ALA A 22 7.32 -12.73 2.48
C ALA A 22 7.90 -11.34 2.18
N VAL A 23 9.23 -11.24 2.17
CA VAL A 23 9.97 -10.09 1.65
C VAL A 23 10.57 -10.48 0.30
N ILE A 24 10.06 -9.86 -0.76
CA ILE A 24 10.46 -10.14 -2.15
C ILE A 24 11.14 -8.90 -2.72
N ASN A 25 12.39 -9.06 -3.16
CA ASN A 25 13.10 -8.03 -3.91
C ASN A 25 13.67 -8.65 -5.18
N SER A 26 12.99 -8.41 -6.29
CA SER A 26 13.36 -8.89 -7.62
C SER A 26 13.21 -7.75 -8.63
N GLU A 27 13.73 -7.94 -9.84
CA GLU A 27 13.58 -6.97 -10.93
C GLU A 27 12.12 -6.65 -11.29
N ARG A 28 11.19 -7.57 -11.02
CA ARG A 28 9.78 -7.45 -11.43
C ARG A 28 8.80 -7.21 -10.29
N LEU A 29 9.22 -7.42 -9.04
CA LEU A 29 8.32 -7.39 -7.89
C LEU A 29 9.08 -6.98 -6.62
N THR A 30 8.50 -6.02 -5.91
CA THR A 30 8.92 -5.58 -4.59
C THR A 30 7.74 -5.74 -3.63
N VAL A 31 7.88 -6.60 -2.62
CA VAL A 31 6.88 -6.84 -1.57
C VAL A 31 7.58 -6.81 -0.20
N PRO A 32 7.05 -6.10 0.81
CA PRO A 32 5.87 -5.21 0.78
C PRO A 32 5.97 -4.09 -0.27
N HIS A 33 4.84 -3.63 -0.80
CA HIS A 33 4.84 -2.55 -1.81
C HIS A 33 5.60 -1.33 -1.27
N TYR A 34 6.64 -0.91 -1.99
CA TYR A 34 7.68 0.01 -1.51
C TYR A 34 7.15 1.34 -0.92
N ASP A 35 6.02 1.84 -1.42
CA ASP A 35 5.47 3.14 -1.03
C ASP A 35 4.13 3.03 -0.30
N MET A 36 3.68 1.82 0.08
CA MET A 36 2.35 1.65 0.69
C MET A 36 2.23 2.35 2.04
N LYS A 37 3.32 2.38 2.82
CA LYS A 37 3.33 2.98 4.16
C LYS A 37 3.18 4.51 4.15
N ASN A 38 3.34 5.14 2.98
CA ASN A 38 3.16 6.59 2.78
C ASN A 38 1.79 6.95 2.18
N ARG A 39 0.91 5.97 1.92
CA ARG A 39 -0.31 6.15 1.14
C ARG A 39 -1.57 5.80 1.94
N GLY A 40 -2.27 6.83 2.42
CA GLY A 40 -3.51 6.64 3.18
C GLY A 40 -4.58 5.84 2.42
N PHE A 41 -4.73 6.05 1.11
CA PHE A 41 -5.69 5.31 0.28
C PHE A 41 -5.36 3.81 0.14
N MET A 42 -4.13 3.40 0.41
CA MET A 42 -3.75 1.98 0.49
C MET A 42 -3.97 1.45 1.92
N LEU A 43 -3.53 2.20 2.93
CA LEU A 43 -3.54 1.71 4.32
C LEU A 43 -4.94 1.70 4.96
N TRP A 44 -5.79 2.67 4.66
CA TRP A 44 -7.15 2.73 5.25
C TRP A 44 -8.01 1.52 4.83
N PRO A 45 -8.16 1.19 3.53
CA PRO A 45 -8.88 -0.02 3.14
C PRO A 45 -8.26 -1.30 3.69
N LEU A 46 -6.93 -1.37 3.78
CA LEU A 46 -6.26 -2.52 4.40
C LEU A 46 -6.61 -2.65 5.89
N PHE A 47 -6.64 -1.54 6.62
CA PHE A 47 -6.98 -1.52 8.04
C PHE A 47 -8.44 -1.92 8.30
N GLU A 48 -9.35 -1.61 7.38
CA GLU A 48 -10.75 -2.04 7.49
C GLU A 48 -10.93 -3.57 7.42
N ILE A 49 -10.09 -4.26 6.63
CA ILE A 49 -10.20 -5.71 6.46
C ILE A 49 -9.23 -6.52 7.34
N ALA A 50 -8.16 -5.89 7.84
CA ALA A 50 -7.12 -6.55 8.62
C ALA A 50 -6.54 -5.61 9.71
N PRO A 51 -7.33 -5.24 10.74
CA PRO A 51 -6.94 -4.23 11.73
C PRO A 51 -5.73 -4.63 12.59
N ASP A 52 -5.55 -5.93 12.85
CA ASP A 52 -4.47 -6.47 13.69
C ASP A 52 -3.21 -6.85 12.88
N LEU A 53 -3.16 -6.45 11.60
CA LEU A 53 -2.06 -6.79 10.71
C LEU A 53 -0.73 -6.22 11.22
N HIS A 54 0.29 -7.06 11.22
CA HIS A 54 1.68 -6.67 11.40
C HIS A 54 2.42 -6.85 10.08
N PHE A 55 3.25 -5.88 9.73
CA PHE A 55 4.14 -5.97 8.58
C PHE A 55 5.27 -6.96 8.83
N PRO A 56 5.97 -7.45 7.78
CA PRO A 56 7.13 -8.33 7.95
C PRO A 56 8.28 -7.74 8.80
N ASP A 57 8.34 -6.41 8.93
CA ASP A 57 9.29 -5.70 9.81
C ASP A 57 8.79 -5.54 11.26
N GLY A 58 7.66 -6.18 11.60
CA GLY A 58 7.08 -6.20 12.95
C GLY A 58 6.24 -4.95 13.30
N LEU A 59 6.18 -3.94 12.43
CA LEU A 59 5.36 -2.77 12.68
C LEU A 59 3.87 -3.12 12.54
N ALA A 60 3.06 -2.69 13.52
CA ALA A 60 1.61 -2.82 13.42
C ALA A 60 1.05 -1.83 12.38
N LEU A 61 0.08 -2.27 11.58
CA LEU A 61 -0.62 -1.43 10.61
C LEU A 61 -1.22 -0.17 11.26
N ARG A 62 -1.82 -0.33 12.44
CA ARG A 62 -2.34 0.78 13.24
C ARG A 62 -1.29 1.84 13.51
N ALA A 63 -0.10 1.44 13.97
CA ALA A 63 0.98 2.36 14.28
C ALA A 63 1.48 3.11 13.03
N VAL A 64 1.57 2.43 11.89
CA VAL A 64 1.94 3.07 10.62
C VAL A 64 0.88 4.11 10.19
N LEU A 65 -0.40 3.75 10.30
CA LEU A 65 -1.51 4.63 9.94
C LEU A 65 -1.57 5.88 10.84
N ASP A 66 -1.39 5.69 12.14
CA ASP A 66 -1.35 6.78 13.13
C ASP A 66 -0.17 7.73 12.86
N ASN A 67 1.01 7.19 12.56
CA ASN A 67 2.19 7.99 12.23
C ASN A 67 2.06 8.74 10.90
N LEU A 68 1.36 8.15 9.92
CA LEU A 68 1.11 8.80 8.65
C LEU A 68 0.19 10.02 8.80
N GLY A 69 -0.72 10.00 9.79
CA GLY A 69 -1.66 11.09 10.05
C GLY A 69 -2.61 11.37 8.89
N ALA A 70 -2.79 10.41 7.98
CA ALA A 70 -3.67 10.57 6.83
C ALA A 70 -5.15 10.49 7.25
N GLU A 71 -5.96 11.41 6.77
CA GLU A 71 -7.41 11.37 6.96
C GLU A 71 -8.01 10.09 6.36
N LYS A 72 -9.04 9.55 7.00
CA LYS A 72 -9.79 8.43 6.46
C LYS A 72 -10.49 8.88 5.18
N PRO A 73 -10.27 8.20 4.03
CA PRO A 73 -10.92 8.57 2.79
C PRO A 73 -12.43 8.42 2.91
N ALA A 74 -13.18 9.28 2.22
CA ALA A 74 -14.62 9.13 2.10
C ALA A 74 -14.95 7.80 1.40
N SER A 75 -16.02 7.15 1.86
CA SER A 75 -16.64 6.07 1.10
C SER A 75 -17.24 6.64 -0.19
N TRP A 76 -16.93 5.99 -1.32
CA TRP A 76 -17.47 6.36 -2.63
C TRP A 76 -18.97 6.06 -2.73
#